data_AF-A0A1Y4MEB3-F1
#
_entry.id   AF-A0A1Y4MEB3-F1
#
_cell.length_a   1.000
_cell.length_b   1.000
_cell.length_c   1.000
_cell.angle_alpha   90.00
_cell.angle_beta   90.00
_cell.angle_gamma   90.00
#
_symmetry.space_group_name_H-M   'P 1'
#
loop_
_entity.id
_entity.type
_entity.pdbx_description
1 polymer ?
#
loop_
_entity_poly.entity_id
_entity_poly.type
_entity_poly.pdbx_seq_one_letter_code
_entity_poly.pdbx_strand_id
1 'polypeptide(L)'
;MEKRLYIAYGSNLNVLQMRHRCPTAKLCGTGIVEGYELQFKGRPQNAFATIAPKEGASVPVAVWELRPWDERSLDVYEGYPSHYFKRDIPVRMDGKEVVGMAYIMDLQMDYGLPSRSYYQTVLDGYEDCGLDASVLEQAVVESAKQYFAEGIRQSYQQSLFSEGDSGEEFEGEEEDALEEDMDEPDLSGPSSFSDGMHL
;
A
#
# COMPACT_ATOMS: atom_id res chain seq x y z
N MET A 1 -9.42 -13.58 -33.28
CA MET A 1 -8.29 -13.51 -32.32
C MET A 1 -8.85 -12.91 -31.05
N GLU A 2 -8.86 -13.68 -29.98
CA GLU A 2 -9.42 -13.22 -28.72
C GLU A 2 -8.51 -12.15 -28.11
N LYS A 3 -9.13 -11.04 -27.73
CA LYS A 3 -8.51 -9.91 -27.07
C LYS A 3 -8.96 -9.95 -25.62
N ARG A 4 -8.09 -9.54 -24.70
CA ARG A 4 -8.39 -9.53 -23.27
C ARG A 4 -8.15 -8.14 -22.71
N LEU A 5 -9.02 -7.70 -21.81
CA LEU A 5 -8.79 -6.50 -21.03
C LEU A 5 -7.84 -6.82 -19.88
N TYR A 6 -6.83 -5.98 -19.70
CA TYR A 6 -5.86 -6.06 -18.62
C TYR A 6 -5.96 -4.81 -17.76
N ILE A 7 -6.07 -5.01 -16.45
CA ILE A 7 -6.18 -3.98 -15.44
C ILE A 7 -4.80 -3.77 -14.82
N ALA A 8 -4.19 -2.62 -15.10
CA ALA A 8 -2.93 -2.20 -14.53
C ALA A 8 -3.16 -1.25 -13.35
N TYR A 9 -2.49 -1.51 -12.24
CA TYR A 9 -2.52 -0.66 -11.04
C TYR A 9 -1.11 -0.39 -10.47
N GLY A 10 -0.07 -0.95 -11.08
CA GLY A 10 1.33 -0.85 -10.66
C GLY A 10 2.23 -0.35 -11.79
N SER A 11 3.45 -0.89 -11.93
CA SER A 11 4.43 -0.37 -12.91
C SER A 11 3.99 -0.43 -14.38
N ASN A 12 3.03 -1.29 -14.73
CA ASN A 12 2.44 -1.34 -16.08
C ASN A 12 1.49 -0.16 -16.39
N LEU A 13 1.27 0.75 -15.43
CA LEU A 13 0.67 2.07 -15.69
C LEU A 13 1.60 2.95 -16.54
N ASN A 14 2.92 2.79 -16.40
CA ASN A 14 3.89 3.56 -17.15
C ASN A 14 3.82 3.20 -18.65
N VAL A 15 3.43 4.17 -19.48
CA VAL A 15 3.09 3.94 -20.89
C VAL A 15 4.33 3.52 -21.69
N LEU A 16 5.50 4.07 -21.35
CA LEU A 16 6.76 3.74 -22.02
C LEU A 16 7.18 2.29 -21.73
N GLN A 17 7.11 1.86 -20.46
CA GLN A 17 7.37 0.46 -20.11
C GLN A 17 6.37 -0.48 -20.75
N MET A 18 5.09 -0.11 -20.76
CA MET A 18 4.03 -0.92 -21.33
C MET A 18 4.23 -1.10 -22.84
N ARG A 19 4.59 -0.04 -23.56
CA ARG A 19 4.91 -0.11 -25.00
C ARG A 19 6.11 -1.02 -25.30
N HIS A 20 7.12 -1.03 -24.43
CA HIS A 20 8.27 -1.90 -24.60
C HIS A 20 7.92 -3.38 -24.36
N ARG A 21 7.13 -3.68 -23.31
CA ARG A 21 6.71 -5.05 -22.96
C ARG A 21 5.66 -5.61 -23.91
N CYS A 22 4.71 -4.78 -24.32
CA CYS A 22 3.56 -5.16 -25.14
C CYS A 22 3.35 -4.14 -26.27
N PRO A 23 4.10 -4.27 -27.37
CA PRO A 23 4.06 -3.30 -28.47
C PRO A 23 2.70 -3.17 -29.15
N THR A 24 1.82 -4.18 -29.03
CA THR A 24 0.49 -4.15 -29.62
C THR A 24 -0.64 -3.82 -28.64
N ALA A 25 -0.31 -3.60 -27.36
CA ALA A 25 -1.29 -3.20 -26.35
C ALA A 25 -1.84 -1.80 -26.64
N LYS A 26 -3.12 -1.61 -26.35
CA LYS A 26 -3.80 -0.31 -26.51
C LYS A 26 -4.40 0.13 -25.19
N LEU A 27 -4.12 1.37 -24.78
CA LEU A 27 -4.79 1.96 -23.64
C LEU A 27 -6.26 2.21 -24.00
N CYS A 28 -7.18 1.53 -23.32
CA CYS A 28 -8.62 1.69 -23.50
C CYS A 28 -9.15 2.90 -22.72
N GLY A 29 -8.54 3.20 -21.58
CA GLY A 29 -8.95 4.29 -20.68
C GLY A 29 -8.56 3.98 -19.25
N THR A 30 -9.05 4.79 -18.32
CA THR A 30 -8.88 4.61 -16.88
C THR A 30 -10.18 4.21 -16.22
N GLY A 31 -10.09 3.67 -15.00
CA GLY A 31 -11.24 3.22 -14.25
C GLY A 31 -10.94 3.08 -12.77
N ILE A 32 -11.91 2.56 -12.04
CA ILE A 32 -11.84 2.32 -10.60
C ILE A 32 -12.21 0.88 -10.32
N VAL A 33 -11.36 0.18 -9.57
CA VAL A 33 -11.67 -1.12 -8.99
C VAL A 33 -12.17 -0.87 -7.56
N GLU A 34 -13.43 -1.17 -7.30
CA GLU A 34 -14.07 -0.97 -5.99
C GLU A 34 -13.94 -2.19 -5.09
N GLY A 35 -13.88 -1.99 -3.77
CA GLY A 35 -13.75 -3.07 -2.80
C GLY A 35 -12.33 -3.65 -2.71
N TYR A 36 -11.34 -2.92 -3.22
CA TYR A 36 -9.93 -3.28 -3.15
C TYR A 36 -9.10 -2.10 -2.64
N GLU A 37 -7.98 -2.42 -2.00
CA GLU A 37 -6.91 -1.47 -1.70
C GLU A 37 -5.61 -1.88 -2.38
N LEU A 38 -4.75 -0.90 -2.59
CA LEU A 38 -3.38 -1.12 -3.06
C LEU A 38 -2.48 -1.42 -1.85
N GLN A 39 -1.63 -2.42 -1.98
CA GLN A 39 -0.67 -2.86 -0.96
C GLN A 39 0.71 -3.07 -1.59
N PHE A 40 1.76 -2.93 -0.79
CA PHE A 40 3.12 -3.31 -1.17
C PHE A 40 3.54 -4.56 -0.41
N LYS A 41 3.77 -5.64 -1.16
CA LYS A 41 4.11 -6.95 -0.60
C LYS A 41 5.33 -7.53 -1.29
N GLY A 42 5.98 -8.49 -0.63
CA GLY A 42 7.15 -9.18 -1.15
C GLY A 42 8.38 -8.98 -0.30
N ARG A 43 9.52 -8.67 -0.91
CA ARG A 43 10.77 -8.56 -0.15
C ARG A 43 10.80 -7.24 0.64
N PRO A 44 11.36 -7.21 1.87
CA PRO A 44 11.31 -6.04 2.76
C PRO A 44 11.66 -4.67 2.16
N GLN A 45 12.63 -4.60 1.24
CA GLN A 45 13.08 -3.36 0.59
C GLN A 45 12.93 -3.41 -0.94
N ASN A 46 12.21 -4.39 -1.44
CA ASN A 46 11.92 -4.61 -2.86
C ASN A 46 10.51 -5.20 -2.99
N ALA A 47 9.55 -4.55 -2.33
CA ALA A 47 8.15 -4.90 -2.45
C ALA A 47 7.57 -4.35 -3.75
N PHE A 48 6.59 -5.06 -4.32
CA PHE A 48 5.86 -4.61 -5.50
C PHE A 48 4.38 -4.42 -5.16
N ALA A 49 3.71 -3.64 -6.01
CA ALA A 49 2.30 -3.35 -5.85
C ALA A 49 1.46 -4.62 -6.06
N THR A 50 0.47 -4.82 -5.20
CA THR A 50 -0.62 -5.78 -5.35
C THR A 50 -1.92 -5.14 -4.88
N ILE A 51 -3.06 -5.71 -5.24
CA ILE A 51 -4.36 -5.30 -4.69
C ILE A 51 -4.93 -6.38 -3.79
N ALA A 52 -5.57 -5.99 -2.69
CA ALA A 52 -6.23 -6.89 -1.75
C ALA A 52 -7.68 -6.43 -1.49
N PRO A 53 -8.62 -7.36 -1.23
CA PRO A 53 -9.99 -6.98 -0.91
C PRO A 53 -10.05 -6.10 0.35
N LYS A 54 -10.73 -4.96 0.26
CA LYS A 54 -11.03 -4.07 1.38
C LYS A 54 -12.30 -3.30 1.11
N GLU A 55 -13.29 -3.50 1.98
CA GLU A 55 -14.58 -2.82 1.88
C GLU A 55 -14.42 -1.31 2.05
N GLY A 56 -15.13 -0.53 1.22
CA GLY A 56 -15.06 0.93 1.22
C GLY A 56 -13.80 1.53 0.58
N ALA A 57 -12.82 0.70 0.19
CA ALA A 57 -11.64 1.15 -0.55
C ALA A 57 -11.84 1.04 -2.06
N SER A 58 -11.03 1.79 -2.80
CA SER A 58 -11.00 1.71 -4.26
C SER A 58 -9.60 1.99 -4.80
N VAL A 59 -9.26 1.38 -5.93
CA VAL A 59 -7.96 1.54 -6.59
C VAL A 59 -8.18 2.15 -7.99
N PRO A 60 -7.57 3.30 -8.30
CA PRO A 60 -7.55 3.83 -9.65
C PRO A 60 -6.66 2.97 -10.55
N VAL A 61 -7.11 2.67 -11.76
CA VAL A 61 -6.44 1.75 -12.67
C VAL A 61 -6.45 2.26 -14.10
N ALA A 62 -5.51 1.76 -14.91
CA ALA A 62 -5.56 1.86 -16.36
C ALA A 62 -5.95 0.52 -16.96
N VAL A 63 -6.78 0.54 -18.00
CA VAL A 63 -7.24 -0.66 -18.69
C VAL A 63 -6.65 -0.72 -20.09
N TRP A 64 -6.01 -1.84 -20.40
CA TRP A 64 -5.32 -2.11 -21.65
C TRP A 64 -6.03 -3.23 -22.42
N GLU A 65 -6.16 -3.09 -23.74
CA GLU A 65 -6.51 -4.19 -24.64
C GLU A 65 -5.23 -4.95 -25.00
N LEU A 66 -5.15 -6.22 -24.63
CA LEU A 66 -4.03 -7.11 -24.95
C LEU A 66 -4.36 -8.07 -26.07
N ARG A 67 -3.35 -8.36 -26.90
CA ARG A 67 -3.34 -9.54 -27.78
C ARG A 67 -2.73 -10.75 -27.07
N PRO A 68 -2.95 -11.99 -27.57
CA PRO A 68 -2.38 -13.19 -26.94
C PRO A 68 -0.84 -13.21 -26.85
N TRP A 69 -0.12 -12.44 -27.68
CA TRP A 69 1.33 -12.29 -27.58
C TRP A 69 1.76 -11.31 -26.48
N ASP A 70 0.98 -10.24 -26.28
CA ASP A 70 1.21 -9.28 -25.20
C ASP A 70 0.95 -9.94 -23.84
N GLU A 71 -0.14 -10.70 -23.71
CA GLU A 71 -0.46 -11.44 -22.48
C GLU A 71 0.66 -12.42 -22.10
N ARG A 72 1.19 -13.19 -23.06
CA ARG A 72 2.34 -14.07 -22.82
C ARG A 72 3.61 -13.33 -22.40
N SER A 73 3.82 -12.13 -22.91
CA SER A 73 4.96 -11.29 -22.53
C SER A 73 4.82 -10.80 -21.08
N LEU A 74 3.59 -10.47 -20.67
CA LEU A 74 3.28 -10.16 -19.26
C LEU A 74 3.42 -11.39 -18.36
N ASP A 75 2.99 -12.59 -18.79
CA ASP A 75 3.13 -13.80 -17.99
C ASP A 75 4.58 -14.06 -17.57
N VAL A 76 5.50 -13.88 -18.51
CA VAL A 76 6.94 -14.02 -18.25
C VAL A 76 7.43 -12.90 -17.33
N TYR A 77 7.00 -11.66 -17.55
CA TYR A 77 7.43 -10.50 -16.77
C TYR A 77 6.95 -10.57 -15.32
N GLU A 78 5.69 -10.93 -15.09
CA GLU A 78 5.06 -11.02 -13.78
C GLU A 78 5.43 -12.31 -13.03
N GLY A 79 6.20 -13.22 -13.65
CA GLY A 79 6.62 -14.48 -13.04
C GLY A 79 5.45 -15.45 -12.79
N TYR A 80 4.38 -15.37 -13.61
CA TYR A 80 3.23 -16.26 -13.52
C TYR A 80 3.64 -17.73 -13.79
N PRO A 81 3.10 -18.71 -13.04
CA PRO A 81 2.12 -18.62 -11.95
C PRO A 81 2.74 -18.60 -10.54
N SER A 82 4.01 -18.25 -10.40
CA SER A 82 4.74 -18.36 -9.13
C SER A 82 4.72 -17.08 -8.29
N HIS A 83 4.82 -15.92 -8.92
CA HIS A 83 4.95 -14.63 -8.22
C HIS A 83 3.63 -13.86 -8.18
N TYR A 84 2.88 -13.90 -9.29
CA TYR A 84 1.53 -13.35 -9.40
C TYR A 84 0.57 -14.37 -10.00
N PHE A 85 -0.71 -14.23 -9.66
CA PHE A 85 -1.82 -15.02 -10.19
C PHE A 85 -2.76 -14.15 -11.01
N LYS A 86 -3.32 -14.70 -12.09
CA LYS A 86 -4.34 -14.02 -12.89
C LYS A 86 -5.69 -14.14 -12.21
N ARG A 87 -6.39 -13.01 -12.06
CA ARG A 87 -7.76 -12.97 -11.57
C ARG A 87 -8.57 -11.99 -12.41
N ASP A 88 -9.75 -12.43 -12.83
CA ASP A 88 -10.70 -11.54 -13.49
C ASP A 88 -11.50 -10.80 -12.41
N ILE A 89 -11.48 -9.46 -12.49
CA ILE A 89 -12.13 -8.57 -11.53
C ILE A 89 -12.95 -7.51 -12.26
N PRO A 90 -14.04 -7.02 -11.65
CA PRO A 90 -14.80 -5.90 -12.20
C PRO A 90 -14.01 -4.60 -12.06
N VAL A 91 -14.09 -3.75 -13.08
CA VAL A 91 -13.59 -2.38 -13.09
C VAL A 91 -14.69 -1.47 -13.65
N ARG A 92 -14.90 -0.34 -12.99
CA ARG A 92 -15.84 0.69 -13.44
C ARG A 92 -15.12 1.70 -14.32
N MET A 93 -15.52 1.78 -15.59
CA MET A 93 -15.00 2.71 -16.60
C MET A 93 -16.17 3.45 -17.25
N ASP A 94 -16.11 4.77 -17.34
CA ASP A 94 -17.14 5.61 -18.00
C ASP A 94 -18.59 5.29 -17.55
N GLY A 95 -18.78 5.00 -16.26
CA GLY A 95 -20.08 4.65 -15.68
C GLY A 95 -20.58 3.24 -16.02
N LYS A 96 -19.76 2.40 -16.67
CA LYS A 96 -20.07 0.99 -16.97
C LYS A 96 -19.11 0.08 -16.22
N GLU A 97 -19.62 -1.07 -15.80
CA GLU A 97 -18.79 -2.13 -15.26
C GLU A 97 -18.33 -3.05 -16.38
N VAL A 98 -17.03 -3.31 -16.44
CA VAL A 98 -16.42 -4.29 -17.35
C VAL A 98 -15.53 -5.23 -16.55
N VAL A 99 -15.33 -6.45 -17.05
CA VAL A 99 -14.45 -7.42 -16.41
C VAL A 99 -13.11 -7.42 -17.13
N GLY A 100 -12.02 -7.30 -16.37
CA GLY A 100 -10.66 -7.37 -16.88
C GLY A 100 -9.80 -8.28 -16.01
N MET A 101 -8.71 -8.76 -16.59
CA MET A 101 -7.72 -9.56 -15.89
C MET A 101 -6.75 -8.65 -15.15
N ALA A 102 -6.48 -8.96 -13.89
CA ALA A 102 -5.42 -8.38 -13.10
C ALA A 102 -4.44 -9.48 -12.66
N TYR A 103 -3.17 -9.13 -12.53
CA TYR A 103 -2.21 -9.93 -11.79
C TYR A 103 -2.35 -9.56 -10.32
N ILE A 104 -2.45 -10.52 -9.41
CA ILE A 104 -2.51 -10.28 -7.96
C ILE A 104 -1.53 -11.24 -7.28
N MET A 105 -0.70 -10.73 -6.35
CA MET A 105 0.24 -11.57 -5.60
C MET A 105 -0.47 -12.54 -4.67
N ASP A 106 0.28 -13.52 -4.15
CA ASP A 106 -0.15 -14.22 -2.94
C ASP A 106 -0.26 -13.23 -1.77
N LEU A 107 -1.48 -13.05 -1.26
CA LEU A 107 -1.76 -12.14 -0.15
C LEU A 107 -1.15 -12.63 1.18
N GLN A 108 -0.69 -13.89 1.25
CA GLN A 108 0.07 -14.44 2.37
C GLN A 108 1.52 -13.94 2.44
N MET A 109 2.03 -13.28 1.40
CA MET A 109 3.38 -12.68 1.46
C MET A 109 3.43 -11.59 2.53
N ASP A 110 4.61 -11.30 3.04
CA ASP A 110 4.80 -10.24 4.02
C ASP A 110 4.68 -8.84 3.37
N TYR A 111 4.37 -7.84 4.19
CA TYR A 111 4.45 -6.45 3.76
C TYR A 111 5.90 -6.03 3.56
N GLY A 112 6.12 -5.04 2.71
CA GLY A 112 7.44 -4.47 2.52
C GLY A 112 7.38 -3.09 1.90
N LEU A 113 8.56 -2.48 1.76
CA LEU A 113 8.71 -1.16 1.17
C LEU A 113 9.10 -1.27 -0.30
N PRO A 114 8.48 -0.50 -1.21
CA PRO A 114 8.93 -0.42 -2.58
C PRO A 114 10.32 0.22 -2.65
N SER A 115 11.12 -0.20 -3.62
CA SER A 115 12.33 0.54 -3.94
C SER A 115 11.97 1.92 -4.51
N ARG A 116 12.84 2.92 -4.32
CA ARG A 116 12.61 4.28 -4.82
C ARG A 116 12.39 4.31 -6.34
N SER A 117 13.16 3.53 -7.09
CA SER A 117 13.03 3.47 -8.56
C SER A 117 11.72 2.82 -9.00
N TYR A 118 11.27 1.79 -8.29
CA TYR A 118 9.98 1.17 -8.54
C TYR A 118 8.84 2.13 -8.25
N TYR A 119 8.85 2.77 -7.07
CA TYR A 119 7.84 3.75 -6.70
C TYR A 119 7.72 4.87 -7.74
N GLN A 120 8.85 5.45 -8.16
CA GLN A 120 8.86 6.51 -9.18
C GLN A 120 8.25 6.02 -10.50
N THR A 121 8.55 4.78 -10.92
CA THR A 121 7.96 4.21 -12.14
C THR A 121 6.44 4.13 -12.04
N VAL A 122 5.90 3.72 -10.89
CA VAL A 122 4.45 3.65 -10.68
C VAL A 122 3.86 5.05 -10.66
N LEU A 123 4.51 6.00 -9.97
CA LEU A 123 4.08 7.39 -9.91
C LEU A 123 4.02 8.04 -11.29
N ASP A 124 5.07 7.88 -12.12
CA ASP A 124 5.08 8.34 -13.51
C ASP A 124 3.90 7.74 -14.30
N GLY A 125 3.55 6.47 -14.03
CA GLY A 125 2.39 5.82 -14.64
C GLY A 125 1.04 6.38 -14.17
N TYR A 126 0.94 6.80 -12.90
CA TYR A 126 -0.24 7.52 -12.40
C TYR A 126 -0.37 8.87 -13.12
N GLU A 127 0.72 9.60 -13.30
CA GLU A 127 0.75 10.88 -14.03
C GLU A 127 0.39 10.69 -15.51
N ASP A 128 1.02 9.73 -16.20
CA ASP A 128 0.73 9.37 -17.60
C ASP A 128 -0.76 9.08 -17.84
N CYS A 129 -1.40 8.44 -16.87
CA CYS A 129 -2.81 8.04 -16.93
C CYS A 129 -3.77 9.07 -16.31
N GLY A 130 -3.27 10.17 -15.73
CA GLY A 130 -4.11 11.16 -15.03
C GLY A 130 -4.86 10.60 -13.81
N LEU A 131 -4.25 9.65 -13.10
CA LEU A 131 -4.80 9.01 -11.90
C LEU A 131 -4.45 9.79 -10.63
N ASP A 132 -5.29 9.65 -9.61
CA ASP A 132 -5.02 10.24 -8.30
C ASP A 132 -3.92 9.47 -7.55
N ALA A 133 -2.75 10.11 -7.42
CA ALA A 133 -1.59 9.56 -6.73
C ALA A 133 -1.77 9.44 -5.21
N SER A 134 -2.80 10.07 -4.61
CA SER A 134 -3.04 9.97 -3.17
C SER A 134 -3.25 8.53 -2.71
N VAL A 135 -3.86 7.69 -3.55
CA VAL A 135 -4.07 6.26 -3.27
C VAL A 135 -2.74 5.50 -3.24
N LEU A 136 -1.81 5.85 -4.13
CA LEU A 136 -0.47 5.26 -4.17
C LEU A 136 0.33 5.64 -2.91
N GLU A 137 0.30 6.93 -2.53
CA GLU A 137 0.96 7.43 -1.33
C GLU A 137 0.41 6.78 -0.06
N GLN A 138 -0.92 6.71 0.07
CA GLN A 138 -1.59 6.06 1.19
C GLN A 138 -1.22 4.57 1.29
N ALA A 139 -1.15 3.87 0.15
CA ALA A 139 -0.76 2.47 0.11
C ALA A 139 0.67 2.24 0.60
N VAL A 140 1.61 3.14 0.28
CA VAL A 140 2.98 3.07 0.81
C VAL A 140 2.98 3.27 2.32
N VAL A 141 2.27 4.30 2.81
CA VAL A 141 2.20 4.60 4.24
C VAL A 141 1.59 3.44 5.02
N GLU A 142 0.48 2.87 4.54
CA GLU A 142 -0.20 1.78 5.24
C GLU A 142 0.63 0.48 5.19
N SER A 143 1.22 0.16 4.04
CA SER A 143 2.11 -1.01 3.94
C SER A 143 3.35 -0.87 4.83
N ALA A 144 3.90 0.34 4.96
CA ALA A 144 5.02 0.62 5.86
C ALA A 144 4.65 0.41 7.33
N LYS A 145 3.47 0.87 7.76
CA LYS A 145 2.99 0.62 9.14
C LYS A 145 2.92 -0.87 9.44
N GLN A 146 2.35 -1.65 8.53
CA GLN A 146 2.23 -3.11 8.69
C GLN A 146 3.61 -3.76 8.76
N TYR A 147 4.52 -3.39 7.85
CA TYR A 147 5.90 -3.88 7.84
C TYR A 147 6.65 -3.62 9.15
N PHE A 148 6.58 -2.41 9.70
CA PHE A 148 7.24 -2.09 10.97
C PHE A 148 6.54 -2.74 12.18
N ALA A 149 5.21 -2.85 12.18
CA ALA A 149 4.47 -3.53 13.23
C ALA A 149 4.83 -5.02 13.31
N GLU A 150 4.98 -5.70 12.16
CA GLU A 150 5.46 -7.07 12.08
C GLU A 150 6.89 -7.21 12.62
N GLY A 151 7.79 -6.28 12.25
CA GLY A 151 9.16 -6.26 12.74
C GLY A 151 9.24 -6.12 14.27
N ILE A 152 8.49 -5.18 14.85
CA ILE A 152 8.41 -4.97 16.31
C ILE A 152 7.88 -6.23 17.01
N ARG A 153 6.84 -6.86 16.45
CA ARG A 153 6.27 -8.09 16.99
C ARG A 153 7.29 -9.23 17.00
N GLN A 154 8.01 -9.42 15.90
CA GLN A 154 9.04 -10.46 15.80
C GLN A 154 10.18 -10.22 16.80
N SER A 155 10.66 -8.97 16.93
CA SER A 155 11.70 -8.66 17.91
C SER A 155 11.25 -8.89 19.34
N TYR A 156 10.00 -8.54 19.67
CA TYR A 156 9.44 -8.76 21.01
C TYR A 156 9.25 -10.26 21.31
N GLN A 157 8.76 -11.05 20.36
CA GLN A 157 8.68 -12.50 20.50
C GLN A 157 10.06 -13.10 20.68
N GLN A 158 11.05 -12.65 19.89
CA GLN A 158 12.42 -13.12 20.03
C GLN A 158 12.98 -12.79 21.42
N SER A 159 12.78 -11.58 21.95
CA SER A 159 13.22 -11.25 23.31
C SER A 159 12.50 -12.08 24.38
N LEU A 160 11.20 -12.32 24.23
CA LEU A 160 10.39 -13.05 25.22
C LEU A 160 10.75 -14.55 25.30
N PHE A 161 11.21 -15.13 24.20
CA PHE A 161 11.62 -16.54 24.12
C PHE A 161 13.14 -16.73 24.11
N SER A 162 13.92 -15.65 24.25
CA SER A 162 15.39 -15.67 24.35
C SER A 162 15.90 -15.91 25.77
N GLU A 163 15.04 -15.95 26.79
CA GLU A 163 15.47 -16.24 28.16
C GLU A 163 15.48 -17.74 28.42
N GLY A 164 16.66 -18.32 28.20
CA GLY A 164 16.98 -19.69 28.54
C GLY A 164 18.48 -19.96 28.46
N ASP A 165 19.30 -19.17 29.17
CA ASP A 165 20.48 -19.65 29.92
C ASP A 165 21.22 -18.48 30.60
N SER A 166 20.95 -18.30 31.91
CA SER A 166 21.90 -18.04 32.99
C SER A 166 21.17 -17.23 34.07
N GLY A 167 20.72 -17.93 35.12
CA GLY A 167 20.26 -17.27 36.33
C GLY A 167 21.42 -16.49 36.94
N GLU A 168 21.31 -15.17 36.94
CA GLU A 168 21.93 -14.32 37.96
C GLU A 168 20.78 -13.62 38.67
N GLU A 169 20.63 -13.94 39.96
CA GLU A 169 19.71 -13.30 40.89
C GLU A 169 20.04 -11.81 40.92
N PHE A 170 19.12 -10.97 40.46
CA PHE A 170 19.21 -9.53 40.65
C PHE A 170 18.92 -9.21 42.11
N GLU A 171 19.97 -9.10 42.93
CA GLU A 171 19.88 -8.50 44.26
C GLU A 171 19.48 -7.03 44.09
N GLY A 172 18.31 -6.69 44.62
CA GLY A 172 17.81 -5.32 44.63
C GLY A 172 18.63 -4.45 45.57
N GLU A 173 19.11 -3.32 45.04
CA GLU A 173 19.52 -2.19 45.86
C GLU A 173 18.37 -1.18 45.90
N GLU A 174 17.75 -1.07 47.08
CA GLU A 174 16.93 0.08 47.48
C GLU A 174 17.81 1.31 47.74
N GLU A 175 17.17 2.47 47.87
CA GLU A 175 17.68 3.83 48.16
C GLU A 175 17.89 4.70 46.90
N ASP A 176 17.34 5.92 46.76
CA ASP A 176 16.87 6.86 47.77
C ASP A 176 15.85 7.85 47.18
N ALA A 177 14.97 8.34 48.05
CA ALA A 177 13.94 9.33 47.75
C ALA A 177 14.54 10.71 47.43
N LEU A 178 14.05 11.34 46.37
CA LEU A 178 14.11 12.79 46.20
C LEU A 178 12.70 13.30 45.87
N GLU A 179 12.11 13.96 46.85
CA GLU A 179 10.95 14.84 46.70
C GLU A 179 11.38 16.02 45.81
N GLU A 180 10.70 16.23 44.69
CA GLU A 180 10.72 17.52 44.00
C GLU A 180 9.28 18.00 43.77
N ASP A 181 9.08 19.25 44.15
CA ASP A 181 7.82 19.92 44.44
C ASP A 181 6.86 19.98 43.25
N MET A 182 5.58 19.71 43.55
CA MET A 182 4.45 20.06 42.71
C MET A 182 4.23 21.58 42.71
N ASP A 183 4.65 22.26 41.65
CA ASP A 183 4.10 23.58 41.31
C ASP A 183 2.91 23.42 40.35
N GLU A 184 1.72 23.81 40.82
CA GLU A 184 0.49 23.85 40.03
C GLU A 184 0.55 24.91 38.91
N PRO A 185 0.06 24.62 37.69
CA PRO A 185 -0.16 25.67 36.70
C PRO A 185 -1.49 26.39 36.94
N ASP A 186 -1.38 27.69 37.25
CA ASP A 186 -2.45 28.69 37.32
C ASP A 186 -3.35 28.68 36.07
N LEU A 187 -4.63 28.36 36.29
CA LEU A 187 -5.71 28.47 35.32
C LEU A 187 -6.29 29.89 35.35
N SER A 188 -5.83 30.76 34.45
CA SER A 188 -6.60 31.96 34.08
C SER A 188 -6.33 32.46 32.65
N GLY A 189 -6.95 31.79 31.67
CA GLY A 189 -7.24 32.40 30.37
C GLY A 189 -8.54 33.23 30.46
N PRO A 190 -8.63 34.41 29.81
CA PRO A 190 -9.81 35.26 29.90
C PRO A 190 -10.84 34.90 28.82
N SER A 191 -12.07 34.59 29.20
CA SER A 191 -13.23 34.74 28.31
C SER A 191 -14.54 34.83 29.09
N SER A 192 -15.12 36.03 29.16
CA SER A 192 -16.55 36.29 28.93
C SER A 192 -16.89 37.73 29.31
N PHE A 193 -17.34 38.52 28.35
CA PHE A 193 -18.31 39.58 28.59
C PHE A 193 -19.40 39.42 27.54
N SER A 194 -20.59 39.01 27.99
CA SER A 194 -21.83 39.20 27.27
C SER A 194 -22.61 40.37 27.88
N ASP A 195 -23.39 41.01 27.00
CA ASP A 195 -24.57 41.84 27.24
C ASP A 195 -24.53 43.13 28.06
N GLY A 196 -24.94 44.20 27.39
CA GLY A 196 -25.38 45.46 27.98
C GLY A 196 -26.25 46.23 26.99
N MET A 197 -27.57 46.04 27.12
CA MET A 197 -28.66 46.65 26.35
C MET A 197 -29.06 48.03 26.93
N HIS A 198 -29.54 48.92 26.04
CA HIS A 198 -30.25 50.21 26.28
C HIS A 198 -29.40 51.37 26.86
N LEU A 199 -29.47 52.62 26.37
CA LEU A 199 -30.52 53.41 25.71
C LEU A 199 -29.99 54.16 24.47
#